data_AF-A0A506QMB1-F1
#
_entry.id   AF-A0A506QMB1-F1
#
_cell.length_a   1.000
_cell.length_b   1.000
_cell.length_c   1.000
_cell.angle_alpha   90.00
_cell.angle_beta   90.00
_cell.angle_gamma   90.00
#
_symmetry.space_group_name_H-M   'P 1'
#
loop_
_entity.id
_entity.type
_entity.pdbx_description
1 polymer ?
#
loop_
_entity_poly.entity_id
_entity_poly.type
_entity_poly.pdbx_seq_one_letter_code
_entity_poly.pdbx_strand_id
1 'polypeptide(L)'
;MNKNPFLALVLGLIPGLGHLYLKKFGRFILYGGGALLLFIATAGITVLYGDHRIIFLLLFLFAALWTINLIDLVITLINQSQKQDAEKNLETTKESERFYIILLSIIPGLGHFQLGLMQRGLTFLVACTGLGSMIIFVTLLTHQEGFLIFLITLPVLWIYNFFDVVQQLQKKERGEQLVDRTIFEEFEEHREQGKKSKTFASILAMFPGAGHMYLGLQRRGLQLMAAFLLSIYLLDLLRLSAFLFLVPIIWFYSFFDALQQTSKYGKERVNDEPIIDYFINHQRWIGIGLIILGGYYLLDQTLLPILDNYFASLFNIHLSELYYRYFQTSIVALLLIGGGFKLLLGNKENKGGTKE
;
A
#
# COMPACT_ATOMS: atom_id res chain seq x y z
N MET A 1 -10.23 -3.55 46.08
CA MET A 1 -10.90 -3.16 44.82
C MET A 1 -9.98 -3.55 43.68
N ASN A 2 -10.32 -4.62 42.95
CA ASN A 2 -9.58 -5.00 41.74
C ASN A 2 -9.72 -3.85 40.75
N LYS A 3 -8.61 -3.15 40.51
CA LYS A 3 -8.54 -2.07 39.54
C LYS A 3 -8.29 -2.72 38.18
N ASN A 4 -9.09 -2.36 37.18
CA ASN A 4 -9.02 -2.99 35.88
C ASN A 4 -7.66 -2.66 35.21
N PRO A 5 -6.79 -3.65 34.93
CA PRO A 5 -5.49 -3.42 34.34
C PRO A 5 -5.59 -2.79 32.94
N PHE A 6 -6.69 -3.03 32.21
CA PHE A 6 -6.98 -2.37 30.94
C PHE A 6 -7.14 -0.85 31.12
N LEU A 7 -7.93 -0.43 32.11
CA LEU A 7 -8.15 0.99 32.37
C LEU A 7 -6.86 1.67 32.84
N ALA A 8 -6.01 0.95 33.59
CA ALA A 8 -4.69 1.44 33.97
C ALA A 8 -3.80 1.69 32.75
N LEU A 9 -3.78 0.78 31.77
CA LEU A 9 -3.01 0.91 30.54
C LEU A 9 -3.50 2.05 29.64
N VAL A 10 -4.82 2.17 29.46
CA VAL A 10 -5.44 3.27 28.69
C VAL A 10 -5.10 4.62 29.32
N LEU A 11 -5.22 4.73 30.65
CA LEU A 11 -4.79 5.92 31.38
C LEU A 11 -3.27 6.14 31.30
N GLY A 12 -2.49 5.08 31.12
CA GLY A 12 -1.04 5.12 30.91
C GLY A 12 -0.59 5.80 29.62
N LEU A 13 -1.48 6.00 28.65
CA LEU A 13 -1.17 6.80 27.45
C LEU A 13 -0.86 8.26 27.80
N ILE A 14 -1.41 8.76 28.90
CA ILE A 14 -1.07 10.06 29.47
C ILE A 14 -0.03 9.80 30.58
N PRO A 15 1.20 10.34 30.47
CA PRO A 15 2.27 10.12 31.43
C PRO A 15 1.80 10.28 32.88
N GLY A 16 2.02 9.24 33.68
CA GLY A 16 1.71 9.22 35.11
C GLY A 16 0.25 8.85 35.48
N LEU A 17 -0.76 9.08 34.64
CA LEU A 17 -2.17 8.83 35.03
C LEU A 17 -2.46 7.35 35.29
N GLY A 18 -1.84 6.43 34.55
CA GLY A 18 -1.91 4.99 34.84
C GLY A 18 -1.39 4.64 36.25
N HIS A 19 -0.32 5.29 36.71
CA HIS A 19 0.20 5.10 38.06
C HIS A 19 -0.67 5.74 39.14
N LEU A 20 -1.28 6.90 38.86
CA LEU A 20 -2.26 7.52 39.76
C LEU A 20 -3.46 6.60 39.96
N TYR A 21 -3.96 6.01 38.87
CA TYR A 21 -5.00 5.00 38.93
C TYR A 21 -4.57 3.81 39.79
N LEU A 22 -3.30 3.38 39.74
CA LEU A 22 -2.78 2.31 40.62
C LEU A 22 -2.38 2.78 42.04
N LYS A 23 -2.74 4.01 42.45
CA LYS A 23 -2.37 4.63 43.75
C LYS A 23 -0.85 4.76 43.98
N LYS A 24 -0.03 4.71 42.92
CA LYS A 24 1.43 4.93 42.99
C LYS A 24 1.75 6.42 42.78
N PHE A 25 1.49 7.23 43.80
CA PHE A 25 1.58 8.69 43.71
C PHE A 25 2.99 9.22 43.35
N GLY A 26 4.05 8.59 43.87
CA GLY A 26 5.43 9.00 43.53
C GLY A 26 5.75 8.85 42.04
N ARG A 27 5.27 7.78 41.40
CA ARG A 27 5.46 7.55 39.96
C ARG A 27 4.57 8.46 39.12
N PHE A 28 3.37 8.79 39.61
CA PHE A 28 2.52 9.81 38.97
C PHE A 28 3.23 11.16 38.92
N ILE A 29 3.80 11.64 40.03
CA ILE A 29 4.54 12.91 40.04
C ILE A 29 5.76 12.85 39.11
N LEU A 30 6.52 11.76 39.16
CA LEU A 30 7.74 11.63 38.35
C LEU A 30 7.42 11.70 36.84
N TYR A 31 6.52 10.86 36.35
CA TYR A 31 6.24 10.80 34.92
C TYR A 31 5.28 11.91 34.46
N GLY A 32 4.23 12.20 35.22
CA GLY A 32 3.27 13.24 34.88
C GLY A 32 3.88 14.63 35.02
N GLY A 33 4.58 14.90 36.12
CA GLY A 33 5.30 16.16 36.33
C GLY A 33 6.46 16.33 35.35
N GLY A 34 7.24 15.28 35.10
CA GLY A 34 8.33 15.31 34.12
C GLY A 34 7.86 15.58 32.70
N ALA A 35 6.78 14.92 32.26
CA ALA A 35 6.18 15.17 30.95
C ALA A 35 5.62 16.60 30.82
N LEU A 36 4.94 17.10 31.86
CA LEU A 36 4.40 18.44 31.88
C LEU A 36 5.50 19.51 31.84
N LEU A 37 6.61 19.29 32.56
CA LEU A 37 7.78 20.18 32.53
C LEU A 37 8.41 20.20 31.13
N LEU A 38 8.64 19.05 30.52
CA LEU A 38 9.18 18.96 29.16
C LEU A 38 8.27 19.61 28.13
N PHE A 39 6.95 19.44 28.27
CA PHE A 39 5.97 20.09 27.40
C PHE A 39 6.01 21.62 27.52
N ILE A 40 6.01 22.16 28.75
CA ILE A 40 6.12 23.61 28.99
C ILE A 40 7.47 24.15 28.49
N ALA A 41 8.57 23.43 28.73
CA ALA A 41 9.89 23.83 28.26
C ALA A 41 9.94 23.89 26.72
N THR A 42 9.36 22.89 26.05
CA THR A 42 9.27 22.86 24.58
C THR A 42 8.45 24.05 24.07
N ALA A 43 7.26 24.29 24.64
CA ALA A 43 6.41 25.41 24.26
C ALA A 43 7.10 26.77 24.52
N GLY A 44 7.73 26.94 25.68
CA GLY A 44 8.46 28.17 26.01
C GLY A 44 9.62 28.46 25.05
N ILE A 45 10.43 27.44 24.73
CA ILE A 45 11.57 27.59 23.80
C ILE A 45 11.08 27.85 22.38
N THR A 46 9.98 27.23 21.94
CA THR A 46 9.39 27.53 20.63
C THR A 46 8.96 29.00 20.51
N VAL A 47 8.36 29.57 21.56
CA VAL A 47 7.86 30.95 21.55
C VAL A 47 9.00 31.97 21.70
N LEU A 48 10.02 31.67 22.52
CA LEU A 48 11.07 32.62 22.87
C LEU A 48 12.23 32.65 21.87
N TYR A 49 12.62 31.49 21.30
CA TYR A 49 13.87 31.36 20.56
C TYR A 49 13.71 30.81 19.13
N GLY A 50 12.64 30.05 18.84
CA GLY A 50 12.40 29.50 17.51
C GLY A 50 13.47 28.51 16.99
N ASP A 51 14.43 28.10 17.82
CA ASP A 51 15.52 27.21 17.41
C ASP A 51 15.07 25.75 17.34
N HIS A 52 15.05 25.21 16.11
CA HIS A 52 14.62 23.85 15.81
C HIS A 52 15.50 22.76 16.43
N ARG A 53 16.78 23.03 16.76
CA ARG A 53 17.69 22.00 17.29
C ARG A 53 17.35 21.60 18.73
N ILE A 54 17.02 22.58 19.57
CA ILE A 54 16.68 22.34 20.99
C ILE A 54 15.28 21.72 21.11
N ILE A 55 14.35 22.13 20.24
CA ILE A 55 12.98 21.58 20.18
C ILE A 55 13.03 20.07 19.90
N PHE A 56 13.84 19.63 18.92
CA PHE A 56 13.97 18.21 18.60
C PHE A 56 14.48 17.39 19.80
N LEU A 57 15.48 17.88 20.51
CA LEU A 57 16.03 17.22 21.69
C LEU A 57 14.99 17.09 22.83
N LEU A 58 14.18 18.14 23.06
CA LEU A 58 13.14 18.10 24.09
C LEU A 58 11.97 17.18 23.73
N LEU A 59 11.56 17.16 22.46
CA LEU A 59 10.56 16.20 21.97
C LEU A 59 11.07 14.76 22.08
N PHE A 60 12.35 14.53 21.79
CA PHE A 60 12.97 13.21 21.97
C PHE A 60 12.96 12.79 23.44
N LEU A 61 13.34 13.68 24.36
CA LEU A 61 13.29 13.40 25.80
C LEU A 61 11.87 13.14 26.30
N PHE A 62 10.88 13.85 25.76
CA PHE A 62 9.46 13.62 26.06
C PHE A 62 9.02 12.23 25.61
N ALA A 63 9.34 11.84 24.37
CA ALA A 63 9.04 10.51 23.84
C ALA A 63 9.74 9.39 24.63
N ALA A 64 10.99 9.61 25.03
CA ALA A 64 11.73 8.67 25.87
C ALA A 64 11.06 8.51 27.25
N LEU A 65 10.69 9.62 27.90
CA LEU A 65 9.99 9.59 29.19
C LEU A 65 8.64 8.89 29.09
N TRP A 66 7.88 9.15 28.03
CA TRP A 66 6.63 8.45 27.74
C TRP A 66 6.82 6.95 27.57
N THR A 67 7.86 6.53 26.85
CA THR A 67 8.20 5.11 26.65
C THR A 67 8.58 4.44 27.98
N ILE A 68 9.42 5.09 28.79
CA ILE A 68 9.81 4.60 30.11
C ILE A 68 8.58 4.48 31.03
N ASN A 69 7.68 5.46 30.99
CA ASN A 69 6.43 5.43 31.75
C ASN A 69 5.57 4.21 31.40
N LEU A 70 5.39 3.93 30.11
CA LEU A 70 4.62 2.77 29.65
C LEU A 70 5.27 1.45 30.10
N ILE A 71 6.59 1.31 29.94
CA ILE A 71 7.32 0.11 30.37
C ILE A 71 7.18 -0.09 31.88
N ASP A 72 7.40 0.95 32.69
CA ASP A 72 7.29 0.85 34.15
C ASP A 72 5.85 0.56 34.64
N LEU A 73 4.85 1.04 33.91
CA LEU A 73 3.44 0.72 34.14
C LEU A 73 3.15 -0.76 33.83
N VAL A 74 3.65 -1.27 32.71
CA VAL A 74 3.53 -2.69 32.34
C VAL A 74 4.21 -3.59 33.38
N ILE A 75 5.45 -3.28 33.77
CA ILE A 75 6.18 -4.04 34.81
C ILE A 75 5.41 -4.00 36.13
N THR A 76 4.83 -2.85 36.49
CA THR A 76 3.99 -2.73 37.69
C THR A 76 2.79 -3.67 37.66
N LEU A 77 2.10 -3.73 36.53
CA LEU A 77 0.89 -4.56 36.37
C LEU A 77 1.25 -6.05 36.40
N ILE A 78 2.34 -6.45 35.74
CA ILE A 78 2.85 -7.83 35.77
C ILE A 78 3.16 -8.26 37.21
N ASN A 79 3.92 -7.44 37.94
CA ASN A 79 4.30 -7.75 39.32
C ASN A 79 3.08 -7.77 40.25
N GLN A 80 2.03 -6.99 39.96
CA GLN A 80 0.80 -6.99 40.74
C GLN A 80 -0.08 -8.22 40.45
N SER A 81 -0.14 -8.66 39.19
CA SER A 81 -0.77 -9.93 38.80
C SER A 81 -0.09 -11.11 39.50
N GLN A 82 1.25 -11.19 39.42
CA GLN A 82 2.01 -12.27 40.07
C GLN A 82 1.85 -12.31 41.59
N LYS A 83 1.65 -11.15 42.23
CA LYS A 83 1.41 -11.05 43.68
C LYS A 83 -0.02 -11.45 44.07
N GLN A 84 -0.97 -11.35 43.15
CA GLN A 84 -2.35 -11.83 43.31
C GLN A 84 -2.48 -13.33 42.97
N ASP A 85 -1.62 -13.88 42.12
CA ASP A 85 -1.55 -15.30 41.78
C ASP A 85 -1.17 -16.21 42.98
N ALA A 86 -0.64 -15.64 44.06
CA ALA A 86 -0.38 -16.36 45.32
C ALA A 86 -1.64 -16.63 46.16
N GLU A 87 -2.79 -16.01 45.86
CA GLU A 87 -4.06 -16.22 46.55
C GLU A 87 -5.25 -16.34 45.54
N LYS A 88 -5.59 -17.60 45.19
CA LYS A 88 -6.86 -18.11 44.61
C LYS A 88 -7.15 -18.09 43.08
N ASN A 89 -7.37 -19.32 42.59
CA ASN A 89 -8.33 -19.90 41.61
C ASN A 89 -8.70 -19.22 40.28
N LEU A 90 -8.59 -20.02 39.20
CA LEU A 90 -9.23 -20.06 37.84
C LEU A 90 -9.79 -18.77 37.19
N GLU A 91 -10.44 -17.88 37.92
CA GLU A 91 -10.88 -16.55 37.45
C GLU A 91 -9.68 -15.60 37.25
N THR A 92 -8.68 -15.66 38.13
CA THR A 92 -7.40 -14.93 37.98
C THR A 92 -6.66 -15.31 36.70
N THR A 93 -6.70 -16.59 36.31
CA THR A 93 -6.07 -17.09 35.08
C THR A 93 -6.75 -16.52 33.83
N LYS A 94 -8.08 -16.36 33.84
CA LYS A 94 -8.81 -15.77 32.70
C LYS A 94 -8.57 -14.28 32.57
N GLU A 95 -8.56 -13.53 33.67
CA GLU A 95 -8.26 -12.08 33.65
C GLU A 95 -6.82 -11.80 33.20
N SER A 96 -5.85 -12.60 33.66
CA SER A 96 -4.44 -12.45 33.26
C SER A 96 -4.22 -12.84 31.79
N GLU A 97 -4.86 -13.91 31.31
CA GLU A 97 -4.83 -14.30 29.90
C GLU A 97 -5.40 -13.20 29.00
N ARG A 98 -6.58 -12.66 29.36
CA ARG A 98 -7.22 -11.56 28.63
C ARG A 98 -6.30 -10.34 28.55
N PHE A 99 -5.69 -9.96 29.67
CA PHE A 99 -4.75 -8.85 29.71
C PHE A 99 -3.54 -9.09 28.79
N TYR A 100 -2.95 -10.29 28.82
CA TYR A 100 -1.80 -10.65 28.01
C TYR A 100 -2.11 -10.63 26.51
N ILE A 101 -3.27 -11.16 26.09
CA ILE A 101 -3.73 -11.12 24.69
C ILE A 101 -3.88 -9.67 24.20
N ILE A 102 -4.49 -8.81 25.01
CA ILE A 102 -4.68 -7.39 24.66
C ILE A 102 -3.34 -6.67 24.60
N LEU A 103 -2.42 -6.93 25.55
CA LEU A 103 -1.09 -6.33 25.56
C LEU A 103 -0.31 -6.71 24.29
N LEU A 104 -0.32 -7.99 23.93
CA LEU A 104 0.34 -8.48 22.72
C LEU A 104 -0.27 -7.88 21.44
N SER A 105 -1.57 -7.58 21.41
CA SER A 105 -2.23 -7.00 20.23
C SER A 105 -1.70 -5.62 19.82
N ILE A 106 -0.93 -4.94 20.68
CA ILE A 106 -0.19 -3.71 20.34
C ILE A 106 0.85 -3.98 19.25
N ILE A 107 1.39 -5.20 19.17
CA ILE A 107 2.25 -5.60 18.06
C ILE A 107 1.38 -6.37 17.06
N PRO A 108 1.23 -5.90 15.81
CA PRO A 108 0.43 -6.57 14.79
C PRO A 108 0.70 -8.07 14.72
N GLY A 109 -0.35 -8.87 14.82
CA GLY A 109 -0.30 -10.32 14.76
C GLY A 109 -0.01 -11.08 16.07
N LEU A 110 0.63 -10.48 17.07
CA LEU A 110 1.01 -11.24 18.28
C LEU A 110 -0.19 -11.61 19.16
N GLY A 111 -1.22 -10.76 19.22
CA GLY A 111 -2.45 -11.08 19.95
C GLY A 111 -3.18 -12.30 19.38
N HIS A 112 -3.13 -12.49 18.05
CA HIS A 112 -3.68 -13.66 17.37
C HIS A 112 -2.89 -14.94 17.66
N PHE A 113 -1.56 -14.87 17.73
CA PHE A 113 -0.73 -16.02 18.11
C PHE A 113 -1.09 -16.54 19.49
N GLN A 114 -1.34 -15.63 20.45
CA GLN A 114 -1.77 -16.03 21.79
C GLN A 114 -3.18 -16.64 21.81
N LEU A 115 -4.05 -16.26 20.86
CA LEU A 115 -5.36 -16.89 20.65
C LEU A 115 -5.28 -18.23 19.91
N GLY A 116 -4.10 -18.66 19.44
CA GLY A 116 -3.91 -19.85 18.61
C GLY A 116 -4.23 -19.65 17.13
N LEU A 117 -4.45 -18.41 16.69
CA LEU A 117 -4.78 -18.02 15.32
C LEU A 117 -3.48 -17.66 14.55
N MET A 118 -2.69 -18.68 14.22
CA MET A 118 -1.37 -18.53 13.60
C MET A 118 -1.44 -17.86 12.23
N GLN A 119 -2.32 -18.32 11.34
CA GLN A 119 -2.42 -17.76 9.98
C GLN A 119 -2.90 -16.32 10.00
N ARG A 120 -3.87 -16.02 10.86
CA ARG A 120 -4.41 -14.65 11.02
C ARG A 120 -3.36 -13.70 11.56
N GLY A 121 -2.63 -14.12 12.60
CA GLY A 121 -1.54 -13.33 13.18
C GLY A 121 -0.42 -13.07 12.18
N LEU A 122 0.00 -14.10 11.45
CA LEU A 122 1.02 -13.98 10.41
C LEU A 122 0.59 -13.02 9.30
N THR A 123 -0.70 -13.04 8.91
CA THR A 123 -1.25 -12.11 7.91
C THR A 123 -1.06 -10.66 8.34
N PHE A 124 -1.39 -10.31 9.58
CA PHE A 124 -1.22 -8.94 10.09
C PHE A 124 0.25 -8.55 10.25
N LEU A 125 1.08 -9.46 10.74
CA LEU A 125 2.51 -9.23 10.90
C LEU A 125 3.18 -8.94 9.55
N VAL A 126 2.94 -9.81 8.55
CA VAL A 126 3.48 -9.64 7.19
C VAL A 126 2.92 -8.39 6.53
N ALA A 127 1.61 -8.12 6.67
CA ALA A 127 1.02 -6.93 6.07
C ALA A 127 1.62 -5.64 6.66
N CYS A 128 1.77 -5.54 7.98
CA CYS A 128 2.33 -4.36 8.63
C CYS A 128 3.82 -4.17 8.32
N THR A 129 4.63 -5.22 8.47
CA THR A 129 6.08 -5.17 8.24
C THR A 129 6.42 -5.02 6.75
N GLY A 130 5.71 -5.75 5.88
CA GLY A 130 5.84 -5.67 4.44
C GLY A 130 5.45 -4.30 3.90
N LEU A 131 4.31 -3.75 4.32
CA LEU A 131 3.88 -2.42 3.87
C LEU A 131 4.81 -1.32 4.39
N GLY A 132 5.24 -1.39 5.65
CA GLY A 132 6.19 -0.43 6.23
C GLY A 132 7.56 -0.46 5.54
N SER A 133 8.14 -1.66 5.36
CA SER A 133 9.41 -1.81 4.64
C SER A 133 9.32 -1.36 3.19
N MET A 134 8.22 -1.65 2.50
CA MET A 134 7.98 -1.21 1.12
C MET A 134 7.91 0.31 1.00
N ILE A 135 7.17 1.00 1.89
CA ILE A 135 7.08 2.47 1.87
C ILE A 135 8.46 3.09 2.09
N ILE A 136 9.21 2.61 3.08
CA ILE A 136 10.56 3.10 3.36
C ILE A 136 11.48 2.83 2.17
N PHE A 137 11.44 1.62 1.61
CA PHE A 137 12.25 1.22 0.47
C PHE A 137 11.99 2.11 -0.75
N VAL A 138 10.72 2.32 -1.12
CA VAL A 138 10.37 3.18 -2.26
C VAL A 138 10.81 4.62 -1.98
N THR A 139 10.55 5.15 -0.78
CA THR A 139 10.97 6.51 -0.40
C THR A 139 12.49 6.68 -0.55
N LEU A 140 13.28 5.71 -0.06
CA LEU A 140 14.74 5.74 -0.16
C LEU A 140 15.22 5.57 -1.61
N LEU A 141 14.58 4.69 -2.39
CA LEU A 141 14.98 4.42 -3.76
C LEU A 141 14.69 5.61 -4.68
N THR A 142 13.49 6.19 -4.58
CA THR A 142 13.03 7.28 -5.44
C THR A 142 13.49 8.65 -4.96
N HIS A 143 13.96 8.76 -3.71
CA HIS A 143 14.29 10.03 -3.05
C HIS A 143 13.10 11.01 -3.04
N GLN A 144 11.88 10.49 -3.00
CA GLN A 144 10.66 11.30 -2.95
C GLN A 144 9.95 11.12 -1.62
N GLU A 145 9.98 12.17 -0.79
CA GLU A 145 9.35 12.17 0.54
C GLU A 145 7.82 11.99 0.49
N GLY A 146 7.19 12.28 -0.66
CA GLY A 146 5.76 12.12 -0.86
C GLY A 146 5.25 10.70 -0.59
N PHE A 147 6.08 9.67 -0.75
CA PHE A 147 5.70 8.29 -0.45
C PHE A 147 5.47 8.04 1.05
N LEU A 148 6.00 8.89 1.95
CA LEU A 148 5.76 8.78 3.38
C LEU A 148 4.28 9.01 3.76
N ILE A 149 3.48 9.65 2.89
CA ILE A 149 2.04 9.82 3.14
C ILE A 149 1.33 8.47 3.32
N PHE A 150 1.80 7.42 2.65
CA PHE A 150 1.23 6.08 2.76
C PHE A 150 1.46 5.42 4.13
N LEU A 151 2.34 5.99 4.97
CA LEU A 151 2.57 5.52 6.33
C LEU A 151 1.29 5.59 7.19
N ILE A 152 0.33 6.46 6.82
CA ILE A 152 -0.99 6.54 7.44
C ILE A 152 -1.77 5.21 7.38
N THR A 153 -1.44 4.33 6.44
CA THR A 153 -2.04 3.01 6.30
C THR A 153 -1.65 2.09 7.46
N LEU A 154 -0.45 2.27 8.05
CA LEU A 154 0.03 1.42 9.16
C LEU A 154 -0.81 1.62 10.44
N PRO A 155 -1.08 2.85 10.94
CA PRO A 155 -2.03 3.07 12.02
C PRO A 155 -3.42 2.50 11.76
N VAL A 156 -3.94 2.63 10.53
CA VAL A 156 -5.26 2.08 10.16
C VAL A 156 -5.27 0.56 10.28
N LEU A 157 -4.23 -0.10 9.75
CA LEU A 157 -4.05 -1.55 9.85
C LEU A 157 -3.88 -2.00 11.30
N TRP A 158 -3.12 -1.23 12.09
CA TRP A 158 -2.90 -1.48 13.51
C TRP A 158 -4.20 -1.43 14.33
N ILE A 159 -5.03 -0.39 14.12
CA ILE A 159 -6.34 -0.26 14.78
C ILE A 159 -7.24 -1.44 14.40
N TYR A 160 -7.27 -1.80 13.11
CA TYR A 160 -8.07 -2.94 12.65
C TYR A 160 -7.58 -4.26 13.28
N ASN A 161 -6.27 -4.51 13.30
CA ASN A 161 -5.66 -5.66 13.99
C ASN A 161 -6.06 -5.70 15.48
N PHE A 162 -5.96 -4.58 16.19
CA PHE A 162 -6.34 -4.49 17.60
C PHE A 162 -7.81 -4.85 17.81
N PHE A 163 -8.70 -4.24 17.02
CA PHE A 163 -10.13 -4.51 17.08
C PHE A 163 -10.46 -5.97 16.74
N ASP A 164 -9.73 -6.55 15.81
CA ASP A 164 -9.88 -7.94 15.40
C ASP A 164 -9.48 -8.91 16.51
N VAL A 165 -8.35 -8.69 17.20
CA VAL A 165 -7.98 -9.49 18.38
C VAL A 165 -9.06 -9.39 19.47
N VAL A 166 -9.57 -8.19 19.74
CA VAL A 166 -10.63 -7.99 20.74
C VAL A 166 -11.90 -8.77 20.37
N GLN A 167 -12.30 -8.76 19.10
CA GLN A 167 -13.45 -9.54 18.63
C GLN A 167 -13.24 -11.05 18.77
N GLN A 168 -12.06 -11.56 18.40
CA GLN A 168 -11.75 -12.99 18.51
C GLN A 168 -11.64 -13.44 19.98
N LEU A 169 -11.09 -12.58 20.84
CA LEU A 169 -11.09 -12.81 22.28
C LEU A 169 -12.50 -12.89 22.85
N GLN A 170 -13.40 -11.98 22.43
CA GLN A 170 -14.81 -12.03 22.84
C GLN A 170 -15.52 -13.29 22.33
N LYS A 171 -15.21 -13.77 21.11
CA LYS A 171 -15.72 -15.06 20.59
C LYS A 171 -15.28 -16.22 21.49
N LYS A 172 -13.99 -16.27 21.85
CA LYS A 172 -13.44 -17.27 22.79
C LYS A 172 -14.13 -17.20 24.15
N GLU A 173 -14.35 -16.01 24.69
CA GLU A 173 -15.04 -15.80 25.98
C GLU A 173 -16.50 -16.27 25.95
N ARG A 174 -17.19 -16.15 24.81
CA ARG A 174 -18.54 -16.71 24.60
C ARG A 174 -18.57 -18.23 24.40
N GLY A 175 -17.41 -18.88 24.35
CA GLY A 175 -17.30 -20.33 24.12
C GLY A 175 -17.43 -20.75 22.65
N GLU A 176 -17.34 -19.80 21.71
CA GLU A 176 -17.28 -20.11 20.28
C GLU A 176 -15.93 -20.75 19.92
N GLN A 177 -15.93 -21.74 19.02
CA GLN A 177 -14.68 -22.29 18.51
C GLN A 177 -14.00 -21.29 17.56
N LEU A 178 -12.73 -21.00 17.84
CA LEU A 178 -11.89 -20.19 16.97
C LEU A 178 -11.34 -21.05 15.84
N VAL A 179 -11.56 -20.63 14.60
CA VAL A 179 -11.00 -21.27 13.39
C VAL A 179 -9.83 -20.43 12.92
N ASP A 180 -8.65 -21.05 12.82
CA ASP A 180 -7.46 -20.39 12.28
C ASP A 180 -7.54 -20.33 10.75
N ARG A 181 -7.78 -19.12 10.26
CA ARG A 181 -7.88 -18.79 8.84
C ARG A 181 -7.37 -17.37 8.62
N THR A 182 -6.91 -17.08 7.40
CA THR A 182 -6.52 -15.71 7.07
C THR A 182 -7.73 -14.77 7.04
N ILE A 183 -7.50 -13.47 7.22
CA ILE A 183 -8.57 -12.46 7.10
C ILE A 183 -9.21 -12.51 5.72
N PHE A 184 -8.39 -12.71 4.69
CA PHE A 184 -8.82 -12.80 3.30
C PHE A 184 -9.77 -13.98 3.09
N GLU A 185 -9.47 -15.13 3.68
CA GLU A 185 -10.32 -16.32 3.61
C GLU A 185 -11.66 -16.12 4.33
N GLU A 186 -11.67 -15.42 5.48
CA GLU A 186 -12.93 -15.07 6.16
C GLU A 186 -13.82 -14.13 5.34
N PHE A 187 -13.23 -13.23 4.53
CA PHE A 187 -13.96 -12.42 3.56
C PHE A 187 -14.50 -13.24 2.37
N GLU A 188 -13.88 -14.37 2.04
CA GLU A 188 -14.32 -15.29 0.99
C GLU A 188 -15.40 -16.27 1.49
N GLU A 189 -15.37 -16.70 2.75
CA GLU A 189 -16.26 -17.74 3.30
C GLU A 189 -17.73 -17.31 3.46
N HIS A 190 -17.99 -16.01 3.61
CA HIS A 190 -19.36 -15.47 3.62
C HIS A 190 -20.01 -15.44 2.21
N ARG A 191 -19.35 -15.97 1.18
CA ARG A 191 -19.82 -15.99 -0.20
C ARG A 191 -20.11 -17.42 -0.63
N GLU A 192 -21.23 -17.61 -1.34
CA GLU A 192 -21.66 -18.93 -1.84
C GLU A 192 -20.48 -19.69 -2.48
N GLN A 193 -20.05 -20.76 -1.81
CA GLN A 193 -19.23 -21.87 -2.30
C GLN A 193 -18.20 -21.49 -3.39
N GLY A 194 -17.04 -20.98 -2.96
CA GLY A 194 -15.85 -20.83 -3.82
C GLY A 194 -15.91 -19.70 -4.85
N LYS A 195 -16.97 -18.86 -4.84
CA LYS A 195 -17.08 -17.70 -5.75
C LYS A 195 -16.24 -16.53 -5.23
N LYS A 196 -15.29 -16.07 -6.06
CA LYS A 196 -14.49 -14.86 -5.81
C LYS A 196 -15.35 -13.62 -5.56
N SER A 197 -14.79 -12.69 -4.79
CA SER A 197 -15.50 -11.52 -4.29
C SER A 197 -15.78 -10.50 -5.39
N LYS A 198 -17.06 -10.31 -5.77
CA LYS A 198 -17.46 -9.30 -6.76
C LYS A 198 -17.02 -7.88 -6.36
N THR A 199 -17.22 -7.51 -5.10
CA THR A 199 -16.82 -6.20 -4.57
C THR A 199 -15.31 -6.02 -4.65
N PHE A 200 -14.54 -7.05 -4.31
CA PHE A 200 -13.09 -6.98 -4.36
C PHE A 200 -12.58 -6.95 -5.81
N ALA A 201 -13.20 -7.72 -6.72
CA ALA A 201 -12.96 -7.65 -8.15
C ALA A 201 -13.22 -6.24 -8.71
N SER A 202 -14.32 -5.59 -8.29
CA SER A 202 -14.64 -4.21 -8.65
C SER A 202 -13.65 -3.18 -8.10
N ILE A 203 -13.13 -3.38 -6.88
CA ILE A 203 -12.08 -2.52 -6.32
C ILE A 203 -10.77 -2.71 -7.10
N LEU A 204 -10.38 -3.96 -7.34
CA LEU A 204 -9.19 -4.30 -8.13
C LEU A 204 -9.29 -3.82 -9.58
N ALA A 205 -10.50 -3.73 -10.15
CA ALA A 205 -10.73 -3.20 -11.49
C ALA A 205 -10.22 -1.76 -11.67
N MET A 206 -10.09 -1.00 -10.57
CA MET A 206 -9.52 0.35 -10.60
C MET A 206 -8.06 0.35 -11.10
N PHE A 207 -7.35 -0.78 -10.96
CA PHE A 207 -6.07 -1.01 -11.60
C PHE A 207 -6.25 -1.88 -12.85
N PRO A 208 -5.94 -1.37 -14.06
CA PRO A 208 -6.19 -2.09 -15.30
C PRO A 208 -5.63 -3.51 -15.30
N GLY A 209 -6.50 -4.50 -15.54
CA GLY A 209 -6.17 -5.92 -15.61
C GLY A 209 -6.18 -6.68 -14.26
N ALA A 210 -6.08 -6.00 -13.11
CA ALA A 210 -6.04 -6.69 -11.81
C ALA A 210 -7.39 -7.33 -11.45
N GLY A 211 -8.50 -6.65 -11.73
CA GLY A 211 -9.85 -7.23 -11.55
C GLY A 211 -10.06 -8.49 -12.38
N HIS A 212 -9.60 -8.52 -13.63
CA HIS A 212 -9.66 -9.70 -14.50
C HIS A 212 -8.84 -10.87 -13.95
N MET A 213 -7.60 -10.61 -13.53
CA MET A 213 -6.73 -11.64 -12.96
C MET A 213 -7.32 -12.24 -11.69
N TYR A 214 -7.96 -11.44 -10.84
CA TYR A 214 -8.65 -11.92 -9.64
C TYR A 214 -9.83 -12.84 -9.95
N LEU A 215 -10.53 -12.61 -11.07
CA LEU A 215 -11.59 -13.50 -11.57
C LEU A 215 -11.03 -14.75 -12.30
N GLY A 216 -9.71 -14.89 -12.41
CA GLY A 216 -9.05 -15.99 -13.11
C GLY A 216 -8.82 -15.76 -14.61
N LEU A 217 -9.11 -14.56 -15.13
CA LEU A 217 -8.89 -14.18 -16.54
C LEU A 217 -7.48 -13.63 -16.75
N GLN A 218 -6.49 -14.51 -16.68
CA GLN A 218 -5.08 -14.14 -16.66
C GLN A 218 -4.61 -13.53 -17.97
N ARG A 219 -4.95 -14.13 -19.12
CA ARG A 219 -4.51 -13.67 -20.44
C ARG A 219 -5.09 -12.29 -20.74
N ARG A 220 -6.38 -12.12 -20.49
CA ARG A 220 -7.08 -10.84 -20.67
C ARG A 220 -6.53 -9.76 -19.75
N GLY A 221 -6.39 -10.08 -18.46
CA GLY A 221 -5.90 -9.14 -17.46
C GLY A 221 -4.47 -8.69 -17.74
N LEU A 222 -3.58 -9.61 -18.10
CA LEU A 222 -2.19 -9.29 -18.42
C LEU A 222 -2.07 -8.40 -19.67
N GLN A 223 -2.89 -8.62 -20.69
CA GLN A 223 -2.91 -7.76 -21.88
C GLN A 223 -3.37 -6.33 -21.57
N LEU A 224 -4.42 -6.17 -20.76
CA LEU A 224 -4.90 -4.84 -20.34
C LEU A 224 -3.89 -4.12 -19.46
N MET A 225 -3.28 -4.84 -18.51
CA MET A 225 -2.24 -4.30 -17.64
C MET A 225 -1.02 -3.87 -18.47
N ALA A 226 -0.56 -4.73 -19.39
CA ALA A 226 0.54 -4.42 -20.29
C ALA A 226 0.21 -3.23 -21.19
N ALA A 227 -0.98 -3.19 -21.81
CA ALA A 227 -1.41 -2.08 -22.66
C ALA A 227 -1.44 -0.75 -21.89
N PHE A 228 -1.98 -0.75 -20.68
CA PHE A 228 -2.02 0.45 -19.84
C PHE A 228 -0.62 0.93 -19.46
N LEU A 229 0.21 0.07 -18.86
CA LEU A 229 1.56 0.45 -18.41
C LEU A 229 2.48 0.82 -19.58
N LEU A 230 2.45 0.03 -20.66
CA LEU A 230 3.26 0.27 -21.84
C LEU A 230 2.81 1.54 -22.57
N SER A 231 1.51 1.85 -22.57
CA SER A 231 1.04 3.13 -23.14
C SER A 231 1.58 4.33 -22.37
N ILE A 232 1.52 4.33 -21.04
CA ILE A 232 2.08 5.41 -20.21
C ILE A 232 3.57 5.55 -20.49
N TYR A 233 4.30 4.43 -20.46
CA TYR A 233 5.73 4.41 -20.68
C TYR A 233 6.13 4.91 -22.07
N LEU A 234 5.49 4.43 -23.15
CA LEU A 234 5.79 4.89 -24.51
C LEU A 234 5.41 6.35 -24.74
N LEU A 235 4.28 6.80 -24.17
CA LEU A 235 3.85 8.19 -24.29
C LEU A 235 4.81 9.14 -23.59
N ASP A 236 5.32 8.77 -22.42
CA ASP A 236 6.35 9.51 -21.70
C ASP A 236 7.69 9.48 -22.45
N LEU A 237 8.15 8.28 -22.84
CA LEU A 237 9.42 8.06 -23.54
C LEU A 237 9.51 8.85 -24.85
N LEU A 238 8.43 8.84 -25.64
CA LEU A 238 8.34 9.54 -26.93
C LEU A 238 7.80 10.97 -26.80
N ARG A 239 7.58 11.46 -25.57
CA ARG A 239 7.06 12.80 -25.25
C ARG A 239 5.78 13.15 -26.02
N LEU A 240 4.90 12.17 -26.18
CA LEU A 240 3.65 12.23 -26.92
C LEU A 240 2.52 12.84 -26.07
N SER A 241 2.74 14.04 -25.53
CA SER A 241 1.79 14.70 -24.62
C SER A 241 0.38 14.84 -25.22
N ALA A 242 0.29 15.10 -26.54
CA ALA A 242 -0.98 15.17 -27.27
C ALA A 242 -1.81 13.88 -27.24
N PHE A 243 -1.19 12.73 -26.99
CA PHE A 243 -1.84 11.42 -26.91
C PHE A 243 -2.09 10.93 -25.48
N LEU A 244 -1.78 11.74 -24.46
CA LEU A 244 -2.05 11.38 -23.06
C LEU A 244 -3.54 11.07 -22.80
N PHE A 245 -4.46 11.58 -23.63
CA PHE A 245 -5.88 11.23 -23.56
C PHE A 245 -6.16 9.74 -23.83
N LEU A 246 -5.24 9.00 -24.46
CA LEU A 246 -5.39 7.57 -24.69
C LEU A 246 -5.30 6.75 -23.40
N VAL A 247 -4.51 7.22 -22.43
CA VAL A 247 -4.33 6.56 -21.12
C VAL A 247 -5.67 6.41 -20.37
N PRO A 248 -6.46 7.48 -20.14
CA PRO A 248 -7.77 7.34 -19.50
C PRO A 248 -8.74 6.51 -20.35
N ILE A 249 -8.67 6.54 -21.69
CA ILE A 249 -9.51 5.69 -22.55
C ILE A 249 -9.23 4.21 -22.30
N ILE A 250 -7.95 3.80 -22.31
CA ILE A 250 -7.54 2.42 -22.03
C ILE A 250 -7.96 2.03 -20.61
N TRP A 251 -7.79 2.95 -19.65
CA TRP A 251 -8.20 2.73 -18.26
C TRP A 251 -9.70 2.49 -18.14
N PHE A 252 -10.54 3.37 -18.70
CA PHE A 252 -12.00 3.23 -18.67
C PHE A 252 -12.45 1.94 -19.36
N TYR A 253 -11.88 1.62 -20.51
CA TYR A 253 -12.16 0.36 -21.19
C TYR A 253 -11.88 -0.83 -20.27
N SER A 254 -10.68 -0.89 -19.67
CA SER A 254 -10.29 -1.95 -18.75
C SER A 254 -11.21 -2.02 -17.52
N PHE A 255 -11.54 -0.87 -16.93
CA PHE A 255 -12.41 -0.77 -15.75
C PHE A 255 -13.82 -1.28 -16.04
N PHE A 256 -14.47 -0.79 -17.09
CA PHE A 256 -15.82 -1.25 -17.47
C PHE A 256 -15.83 -2.71 -17.89
N ASP A 257 -14.78 -3.16 -18.58
CA ASP A 257 -14.63 -4.56 -18.96
C ASP A 257 -14.55 -5.47 -17.72
N ALA A 258 -13.74 -5.11 -16.73
CA ALA A 258 -13.64 -5.84 -15.47
C ALA A 258 -14.97 -5.88 -14.70
N LEU A 259 -15.72 -4.76 -14.66
CA LEU A 259 -17.04 -4.71 -14.04
C LEU A 259 -18.05 -5.61 -14.77
N GLN A 260 -18.01 -5.63 -16.10
CA GLN A 260 -18.86 -6.50 -16.90
C GLN A 260 -18.53 -7.97 -16.61
N GLN A 261 -17.26 -8.35 -16.60
CA GLN A 261 -16.83 -9.71 -16.28
C GLN A 261 -17.21 -10.11 -14.84
N THR A 262 -17.11 -9.19 -13.88
CA THR A 262 -17.57 -9.40 -12.50
C THR A 262 -19.07 -9.66 -12.41
N SER A 263 -19.88 -9.00 -13.27
CA SER A 263 -21.33 -9.20 -13.31
C SER A 263 -21.72 -10.59 -13.84
N LYS A 264 -20.99 -11.08 -14.86
CA LYS A 264 -21.12 -12.41 -15.47
C LYS A 264 -20.57 -13.54 -14.60
N TYR A 265 -19.56 -13.23 -13.78
CA TYR A 265 -18.92 -14.18 -12.90
C TYR A 265 -19.92 -14.85 -11.93
N GLY A 266 -19.95 -16.18 -11.95
CA GLY A 266 -20.86 -17.01 -11.16
C GLY A 266 -22.27 -17.20 -11.75
N LYS A 267 -22.57 -16.58 -12.91
CA LYS A 267 -23.80 -16.82 -13.71
C LYS A 267 -23.50 -17.58 -14.99
N GLU A 268 -22.39 -17.25 -15.64
CA GLU A 268 -21.93 -17.83 -16.90
C GLU A 268 -20.49 -18.36 -16.76
N ARG A 269 -20.10 -19.35 -17.59
CA ARG A 269 -18.69 -19.78 -17.68
C ARG A 269 -17.91 -18.68 -18.39
N VAL A 270 -17.04 -18.00 -17.65
CA VAL A 270 -16.17 -16.96 -18.21
C VAL A 270 -14.91 -17.64 -18.73
N ASN A 271 -14.72 -17.67 -20.05
CA ASN A 271 -13.50 -18.20 -20.67
C ASN A 271 -12.42 -17.10 -20.72
N ASP A 272 -11.16 -17.47 -20.46
CA ASP A 272 -10.01 -16.57 -20.54
C ASP A 272 -9.56 -16.37 -21.99
N GLU A 273 -10.34 -15.57 -22.71
CA GLU A 273 -10.04 -15.14 -24.07
C GLU A 273 -9.22 -13.83 -24.05
N PRO A 274 -8.05 -13.78 -24.72
CA PRO A 274 -7.28 -12.56 -24.84
C PRO A 274 -8.07 -11.53 -25.67
N ILE A 275 -7.82 -10.23 -25.44
CA ILE A 275 -8.43 -9.15 -26.22
C ILE A 275 -7.79 -9.08 -27.62
N ILE A 276 -6.50 -9.41 -27.70
CA ILE A 276 -5.77 -9.49 -28.96
C ILE A 276 -5.12 -10.88 -29.06
N ASP A 277 -5.66 -11.75 -29.89
CA ASP A 277 -5.15 -13.11 -30.11
C ASP A 277 -3.71 -13.13 -30.67
N TYR A 278 -3.34 -12.08 -31.42
CA TYR A 278 -2.15 -12.08 -32.28
C TYR A 278 -0.80 -11.91 -31.54
N PHE A 279 -0.81 -11.46 -30.28
CA PHE A 279 0.41 -11.10 -29.54
C PHE A 279 1.18 -12.30 -28.96
N ILE A 280 0.51 -13.44 -28.72
CA ILE A 280 1.11 -14.54 -27.96
C ILE A 280 2.12 -15.37 -28.78
N ASN A 281 2.09 -15.28 -30.12
CA ASN A 281 2.90 -16.15 -30.99
C ASN A 281 4.03 -15.46 -31.76
N HIS A 282 4.40 -14.23 -31.39
CA HIS A 282 5.29 -13.36 -32.19
C HIS A 282 6.50 -12.84 -31.39
N GLN A 283 7.27 -13.74 -30.75
CA GLN A 283 8.52 -13.41 -30.04
C GLN A 283 9.48 -12.54 -30.87
N ARG A 284 9.49 -12.71 -32.20
CA ARG A 284 10.26 -11.89 -33.15
C ARG A 284 9.90 -10.40 -33.09
N TRP A 285 8.62 -10.06 -32.94
CA TRP A 285 8.18 -8.65 -32.86
C TRP A 285 8.52 -8.01 -31.52
N ILE A 286 8.43 -8.79 -30.43
CA ILE A 286 8.91 -8.35 -29.12
C ILE A 286 10.42 -8.08 -29.18
N GLY A 287 11.19 -8.97 -29.81
CA GLY A 287 12.63 -8.78 -30.03
C GLY A 287 12.96 -7.54 -30.88
N ILE A 288 12.23 -7.32 -31.98
CA ILE A 288 12.38 -6.11 -32.80
C ILE A 288 12.07 -4.86 -31.97
N GLY A 289 11.00 -4.89 -31.17
CA GLY A 289 10.63 -3.78 -30.28
C GLY A 289 11.74 -3.47 -29.27
N LEU A 290 12.34 -4.49 -28.64
CA LEU A 290 13.45 -4.33 -27.71
C LEU A 290 14.70 -3.75 -28.38
N ILE A 291 15.04 -4.18 -29.60
CA ILE A 291 16.19 -3.65 -30.35
C ILE A 291 15.96 -2.18 -30.71
N ILE A 292 14.77 -1.83 -31.20
CA ILE A 292 14.42 -0.43 -31.52
C ILE A 292 14.49 0.43 -30.26
N LEU A 293 13.93 -0.05 -29.14
CA LEU A 293 13.93 0.66 -27.88
C LEU A 293 15.36 0.85 -27.35
N GLY A 294 16.20 -0.18 -27.38
CA GLY A 294 17.60 -0.09 -27.00
C GLY A 294 18.40 0.88 -27.89
N GLY A 295 18.16 0.85 -29.20
CA GLY A 295 18.76 1.79 -30.14
C GLY A 295 18.32 3.24 -29.89
N TYR A 296 17.04 3.45 -29.59
CA TYR A 296 16.52 4.76 -29.19
C TYR A 296 17.23 5.28 -27.93
N TYR A 297 17.36 4.46 -26.88
CA TYR A 297 18.06 4.87 -25.65
C TYR A 297 19.53 5.19 -25.89
N LEU A 298 20.24 4.37 -26.68
CA LEU A 298 21.64 4.64 -27.03
C LEU A 298 21.78 5.97 -27.80
N LEU A 299 20.86 6.25 -28.73
CA LEU A 299 20.85 7.52 -29.45
C LEU A 299 20.57 8.69 -28.51
N ASP A 300 19.50 8.59 -27.72
CA ASP A 300 18.95 9.67 -26.90
C ASP A 300 19.85 10.03 -25.70
N GLN A 301 20.30 9.02 -24.96
CA GLN A 301 21.02 9.20 -23.70
C GLN A 301 22.54 9.20 -23.86
N THR A 302 23.07 8.62 -24.94
CA THR A 302 24.53 8.50 -25.15
C THR A 302 25.00 9.29 -26.36
N LEU A 303 24.46 8.99 -27.55
CA LEU A 303 24.99 9.54 -28.80
C LEU A 303 24.70 11.04 -28.93
N LEU A 304 23.47 11.48 -28.66
CA LEU A 304 23.07 12.88 -28.79
C LEU A 304 23.84 13.81 -27.86
N PRO A 305 24.01 13.54 -26.55
CA PRO A 305 24.81 14.41 -25.68
C PRO A 305 26.27 14.54 -26.13
N ILE A 306 26.87 13.46 -26.63
CA ILE A 306 28.25 13.48 -27.14
C ILE A 306 28.34 14.36 -28.39
N LEU A 307 27.43 14.18 -29.34
CA LEU A 307 27.38 14.96 -30.57
C LEU A 307 27.04 16.42 -30.30
N ASP A 308 26.15 16.70 -29.35
CA ASP A 308 25.74 18.04 -28.95
C ASP A 308 26.94 18.84 -28.43
N ASN A 309 27.73 18.27 -27.52
CA ASN A 309 28.93 18.92 -27.00
C ASN A 309 29.96 19.20 -28.11
N TYR A 310 30.14 18.26 -29.03
CA TYR A 310 31.11 18.41 -30.13
C TYR A 310 30.68 19.51 -31.12
N PHE A 311 29.42 19.50 -31.55
CA PHE A 311 28.89 20.49 -32.50
C PHE A 311 28.68 21.87 -31.88
N ALA A 312 28.31 21.96 -30.61
CA ALA A 312 28.22 23.23 -29.90
C ALA A 312 29.60 23.92 -29.84
N SER A 313 30.68 23.15 -29.59
CA SER A 313 32.03 23.70 -29.55
C SER A 313 32.58 24.14 -30.92
N LEU A 314 32.22 23.44 -32.01
CA LEU A 314 32.78 23.70 -33.34
C LEU A 314 31.95 24.68 -34.17
N PHE A 315 30.63 24.61 -34.05
CA PHE A 315 29.69 25.34 -34.91
C PHE A 315 28.74 26.25 -34.12
N ASN A 316 28.80 26.25 -32.79
CA ASN A 316 27.88 26.97 -31.90
C ASN A 316 26.40 26.57 -32.12
N ILE A 317 26.18 25.32 -32.51
CA ILE A 317 24.85 24.73 -32.76
C ILE A 317 24.58 23.66 -31.70
N HIS A 318 23.43 23.77 -31.03
CA HIS A 318 22.96 22.77 -30.07
C HIS A 318 22.08 21.75 -30.80
N LEU A 319 22.66 20.59 -31.12
CA LEU A 319 21.98 19.45 -31.75
C LEU A 319 20.83 18.90 -30.90
N SER A 320 20.99 18.91 -29.57
CA SER A 320 19.95 18.46 -28.64
C SER A 320 18.66 19.25 -28.83
N GLU A 321 18.78 20.57 -28.97
CA GLU A 321 17.65 21.48 -29.19
C GLU A 321 16.99 21.22 -30.54
N LEU A 322 17.77 20.94 -31.59
CA LEU A 322 17.24 20.59 -32.91
C LEU A 322 16.46 19.27 -32.89
N TYR A 323 16.99 18.26 -32.20
CA TYR A 323 16.39 16.95 -32.09
C TYR A 323 15.07 16.98 -31.31
N TYR A 324 15.07 17.48 -30.07
CA TYR A 324 13.89 17.45 -29.22
C TYR A 324 12.78 18.39 -29.69
N ARG A 325 13.13 19.56 -30.25
CA ARG A 325 12.13 20.57 -30.63
C ARG A 325 11.58 20.34 -32.03
N TYR A 326 12.41 20.00 -33.00
CA TYR A 326 12.00 19.90 -34.40
C TYR A 326 11.87 18.46 -34.88
N PHE A 327 12.88 17.61 -34.66
CA PHE A 327 12.86 16.26 -35.21
C PHE A 327 11.80 15.37 -34.57
N GLN A 328 11.77 15.32 -33.24
CA GLN A 328 10.77 14.56 -32.48
C GLN A 328 9.35 15.03 -32.81
N THR A 329 9.07 16.34 -32.69
CA THR A 329 7.78 16.94 -33.03
C THR A 329 7.36 16.64 -34.47
N SER A 330 8.30 16.66 -35.43
CA SER A 330 8.03 16.33 -36.83
C SER A 330 7.63 14.87 -37.03
N ILE A 331 8.30 13.92 -36.37
CA ILE A 331 7.91 12.51 -36.42
C ILE A 331 6.51 12.31 -35.87
N VAL A 332 6.20 12.92 -34.73
CA VAL A 332 4.88 12.82 -34.11
C VAL A 332 3.79 13.39 -35.02
N ALA A 333 4.04 14.56 -35.61
CA ALA A 333 3.13 15.18 -36.57
C ALA A 333 2.93 14.31 -37.82
N LEU A 334 4.00 13.72 -38.37
CA LEU A 334 3.92 12.82 -39.52
C LEU A 334 3.14 11.54 -39.20
N LEU A 335 3.32 10.97 -38.00
CA LEU A 335 2.53 9.80 -37.55
C LEU A 335 1.04 10.14 -37.42
N LEU A 336 0.71 11.32 -36.89
CA LEU A 336 -0.67 11.80 -36.80
C LEU A 336 -1.29 12.01 -38.18
N ILE A 337 -0.59 12.71 -39.07
CA ILE A 337 -1.06 12.98 -40.44
C ILE A 337 -1.22 11.66 -41.22
N GLY A 338 -0.22 10.78 -41.16
CA GLY A 338 -0.25 9.48 -41.83
C GLY A 338 -1.33 8.56 -41.26
N GLY A 339 -1.50 8.52 -39.94
CA GLY A 339 -2.56 7.78 -39.26
C GLY A 339 -3.95 8.29 -39.65
N GLY A 340 -4.15 9.61 -39.65
CA GLY A 340 -5.38 10.24 -40.11
C GLY A 340 -5.68 9.94 -41.58
N PHE A 341 -4.68 10.05 -42.46
CA PHE A 341 -4.82 9.72 -43.88
C PHE A 341 -5.18 8.25 -44.11
N LYS A 342 -4.54 7.33 -43.37
CA LYS A 342 -4.84 5.89 -43.43
C LYS A 342 -6.28 5.59 -42.99
N LEU A 343 -6.77 6.26 -41.94
CA LEU A 343 -8.15 6.10 -41.48
C LEU A 343 -9.17 6.64 -42.50
N LEU A 344 -8.85 7.76 -43.16
CA LEU A 344 -9.69 8.34 -44.22
C LEU A 344 -9.82 7.45 -45.44
N LEU A 345 -8.79 6.65 -45.75
CA LEU A 345 -8.81 5.78 -46.92
C LEU A 345 -9.80 4.61 -46.81
N GLY A 346 -10.16 4.19 -45.59
CA GLY A 346 -11.12 3.12 -45.33
C GLY A 346 -10.69 1.76 -45.89
N ASN A 347 -11.01 0.66 -45.21
CA ASN A 347 -10.76 -0.65 -45.82
C ASN A 347 -11.83 -0.88 -46.91
N LYS A 348 -11.43 -1.01 -48.18
CA LYS A 348 -12.35 -1.42 -49.26
C LYS A 348 -12.83 -2.84 -48.96
N GLU A 349 -14.00 -2.94 -48.36
CA GLU A 349 -14.66 -4.22 -48.13
C GLU A 349 -14.95 -4.86 -49.49
N ASN A 350 -14.39 -6.04 -49.72
CA ASN A 350 -14.73 -6.90 -50.85
C ASN A 350 -16.22 -7.24 -50.72
N LYS A 351 -17.08 -6.51 -51.44
CA LYS A 351 -18.45 -6.93 -51.72
C LYS A 351 -18.39 -8.21 -52.56
N GLY A 352 -18.31 -9.35 -51.88
CA GLY A 352 -18.62 -10.64 -52.46
C GLY A 352 -20.09 -10.63 -52.87
N GLY A 353 -20.34 -10.47 -54.16
CA GLY A 353 -21.67 -10.59 -54.74
C GLY A 353 -22.25 -11.97 -54.46
N THR A 354 -23.33 -11.99 -53.69
CA THR A 354 -24.21 -13.14 -53.56
C THR A 354 -24.82 -13.41 -54.94
N LYS A 355 -24.73 -14.68 -55.35
CA LYS A 355 -25.47 -15.27 -56.45
C LYS A 355 -26.97 -15.04 -56.25
N GLU A 356 -27.65 -14.60 -57.30
CA GLU A 356 -29.03 -15.01 -57.58
C GLU A 356 -29.02 -16.07 -58.68
#